data_AF-A0A0B7BQS3-F1
#
_entry.id   AF-A0A0B7BQS3-F1
#
_cell.length_a   1.000
_cell.length_b   1.000
_cell.length_c   1.000
_cell.angle_alpha   90.00
_cell.angle_beta   90.00
_cell.angle_gamma   90.00
#
_symmetry.space_group_name_H-M   'P 1'
#
loop_
_entity.id
_entity.type
_entity.pdbx_description
1 polymer ?
#
loop_
_entity_poly.entity_id
_entity_poly.type
_entity_poly.pdbx_seq_one_letter_code
_entity_poly.pdbx_strand_id
1 'polypeptide(L)'
;YALIGTAHDIVQSKVPFSPGTTPFPSETTTDRMTFVQRLISTLTYIARINFDVFHDSSLVSRFAPHKPYKSINDIAANAEVFIAEVDHILDYPRSVFPNTKLIGGSSASPAKPLVGEFKKFVDESKNGIIVFTFGGSIINVPTQITSKLLSAFQQLDLGVVWKVNITSPDPSRIMTSKWIPQNDLLGHEKTKLFISHCGKNGQYEALYH
;
A
#
# COMPACT_ATOMS: atom_id res chain seq x y z
N TYR A 1 5.92 20.97 15.02
CA TYR A 1 4.99 20.58 13.93
C TYR A 1 4.92 19.05 13.86
N ALA A 2 3.85 18.48 13.28
CA ALA A 2 3.72 17.03 13.10
C ALA A 2 4.08 16.60 11.67
N LEU A 3 4.75 15.46 11.53
CA LEU A 3 5.05 14.83 10.25
C LEU A 3 4.13 13.62 10.07
N ILE A 4 3.37 13.59 8.98
CA ILE A 4 2.50 12.46 8.64
C ILE A 4 3.13 11.72 7.46
N GLY A 5 3.31 10.41 7.60
CA GLY A 5 3.98 9.58 6.60
C GLY A 5 3.29 8.23 6.39
N THR A 6 3.45 7.70 5.18
CA THR A 6 2.96 6.36 4.82
C THR A 6 3.84 5.23 5.37
N ALA A 7 5.01 5.56 5.93
CA ALA A 7 5.90 4.62 6.58
C ALA A 7 6.43 5.22 7.89
N HIS A 8 6.85 4.37 8.80
CA HIS A 8 7.64 4.79 9.94
C HIS A 8 9.12 4.79 9.54
N ASP A 9 9.60 5.93 9.05
CA ASP A 9 11.00 6.11 8.69
C ASP A 9 11.84 6.28 9.97
N ILE A 10 12.59 5.23 10.30
CA ILE A 10 13.46 5.16 11.49
C ILE A 10 14.63 6.15 11.43
N VAL A 11 15.07 6.56 10.23
CA VAL A 11 16.15 7.53 10.03
C VAL A 11 15.63 8.93 10.31
N GLN A 12 14.47 9.30 9.73
CA GLN A 12 13.86 10.62 9.95
C GLN A 12 13.38 10.80 11.39
N SER A 13 12.82 9.75 11.99
CA SER A 13 12.38 9.77 13.40
C SER A 13 13.51 9.58 14.41
N LYS A 14 14.76 9.34 13.95
CA LYS A 14 15.96 9.13 14.77
C LYS A 14 15.78 8.04 15.84
N VAL A 15 14.97 7.04 15.54
CA VAL A 15 14.67 5.95 16.46
C VAL A 15 15.86 4.97 16.48
N PRO A 16 16.37 4.58 17.67
CA PRO A 16 17.37 3.53 17.78
C PRO A 16 16.87 2.21 17.19
N PHE A 17 17.63 1.65 16.26
CA PHE A 17 17.29 0.40 15.60
C PHE A 17 18.55 -0.45 15.36
N SER A 18 18.35 -1.73 15.05
CA SER A 18 19.42 -2.64 14.66
C SER A 18 19.23 -3.06 13.21
N PRO A 19 20.13 -2.66 12.28
CA PRO A 19 20.08 -3.07 10.88
C PRO A 19 20.08 -4.59 10.68
N GLY A 20 20.63 -5.35 11.63
CA GLY A 20 20.64 -6.81 11.57
C GLY A 20 19.31 -7.48 11.93
N THR A 21 18.30 -6.72 12.36
CA THR A 21 16.99 -7.26 12.77
C THR A 21 15.81 -6.48 12.19
N THR A 22 16.06 -5.31 11.60
CA THR A 22 15.03 -4.47 10.99
C THR A 22 15.21 -4.51 9.48
N PRO A 23 14.43 -5.33 8.74
CA PRO A 23 14.59 -5.43 7.29
C PRO A 23 14.31 -4.07 6.64
N PHE A 24 15.08 -3.73 5.60
CA PHE A 24 14.83 -2.52 4.84
C PHE A 24 13.59 -2.72 3.95
N PRO A 25 12.64 -1.77 3.83
CA PRO A 25 11.36 -2.01 3.15
C PRO A 25 11.44 -2.48 1.69
N SER A 26 12.55 -2.21 0.97
CA SER A 26 12.76 -2.69 -0.39
C SER A 26 13.53 -4.01 -0.48
N GLU A 27 13.91 -4.61 0.65
CA GLU A 27 14.54 -5.93 0.71
C GLU A 27 13.47 -7.02 0.82
N THR A 28 13.79 -8.21 0.30
CA THR A 28 12.94 -9.41 0.44
C THR A 28 13.23 -10.17 1.74
N THR A 29 13.93 -9.53 2.69
CA THR A 29 14.32 -10.11 3.97
C THR A 29 13.19 -10.00 5.00
N THR A 30 13.28 -10.84 6.04
CA THR A 30 12.37 -10.79 7.19
C THR A 30 13.12 -10.26 8.42
N ASP A 31 12.47 -10.15 9.57
CA ASP A 31 13.13 -9.91 10.86
C ASP A 31 14.12 -11.02 11.26
N ARG A 32 14.02 -12.20 10.62
CA ARG A 32 14.97 -13.31 10.73
C ARG A 32 15.93 -13.33 9.55
N MET A 33 17.12 -12.80 9.77
CA MET A 33 18.20 -12.75 8.78
C MET A 33 19.40 -13.63 9.14
N THR A 34 19.96 -14.29 8.13
CA THR A 34 21.29 -14.90 8.14
C THR A 34 22.38 -13.84 8.26
N PHE A 35 23.61 -14.24 8.60
CA PHE A 35 24.74 -13.31 8.70
C PHE A 35 24.93 -12.45 7.44
N VAL A 36 24.89 -13.05 6.26
CA VAL A 36 25.06 -12.33 4.98
C VAL A 36 23.93 -11.33 4.74
N GLN A 37 22.68 -11.72 5.02
CA GLN A 37 21.54 -10.80 4.91
C GLN A 37 21.67 -9.61 5.88
N ARG A 38 22.12 -9.84 7.11
CA ARG A 38 22.38 -8.76 8.09
C ARG A 38 23.46 -7.81 7.60
N LEU A 39 24.54 -8.34 7.03
CA LEU A 39 25.62 -7.54 6.47
C LEU A 39 25.12 -6.65 5.33
N ILE A 40 24.36 -7.23 4.38
CA ILE A 40 23.75 -6.48 3.28
C ILE A 40 22.82 -5.40 3.81
N SER A 41 21.89 -5.75 4.71
CA SER A 41 20.94 -4.79 5.28
C SER A 41 21.66 -3.64 5.99
N THR A 42 22.72 -3.95 6.75
CA THR A 42 23.56 -2.93 7.38
C THR A 42 24.18 -1.97 6.38
N LEU A 43 24.74 -2.49 5.27
CA LEU A 43 25.28 -1.65 4.19
C LEU A 43 24.20 -0.82 3.50
N THR A 44 22.99 -1.38 3.29
CA THR A 44 21.83 -0.65 2.76
C THR A 44 21.46 0.53 3.66
N TYR A 45 21.38 0.33 4.98
CA TYR A 45 21.09 1.40 5.92
C TYR A 45 22.19 2.47 5.96
N ILE A 46 23.47 2.08 5.93
CA ILE A 46 24.58 3.03 5.83
C ILE A 46 24.43 3.88 4.56
N ALA A 47 24.16 3.24 3.41
CA ALA A 47 23.93 3.97 2.17
C ALA A 47 22.72 4.92 2.29
N ARG A 48 21.58 4.46 2.83
CA ARG A 48 20.37 5.27 3.03
C ARG A 48 20.59 6.50 3.92
N ILE A 49 21.42 6.38 4.96
CA ILE A 49 21.72 7.48 5.89
C ILE A 49 22.60 8.54 5.22
N ASN A 50 23.55 8.11 4.38
CA ASN A 50 24.50 9.01 3.73
C ASN A 50 24.02 9.57 2.38
N PHE A 51 23.11 8.86 1.70
CA PHE A 51 22.59 9.24 0.40
C PHE A 51 21.07 9.32 0.44
N ASP A 52 20.54 10.52 0.22
CA ASP A 52 19.10 10.72 0.06
C ASP A 52 18.67 10.34 -1.37
N VAL A 53 18.39 9.06 -1.57
CA VAL A 53 17.98 8.53 -2.89
C VAL A 53 16.47 8.58 -3.13
N PHE A 54 15.68 8.96 -2.11
CA PHE A 54 14.21 8.90 -2.17
C PHE A 54 13.55 10.25 -2.39
N HIS A 55 14.25 11.34 -2.08
CA HIS A 55 13.70 12.68 -2.22
C HIS A 55 14.34 13.44 -3.37
N ASP A 56 13.50 14.19 -4.08
CA ASP A 56 13.95 15.16 -5.07
C ASP A 56 14.70 16.29 -4.35
N SER A 57 15.96 16.53 -4.77
CA SER A 57 16.83 17.54 -4.18
C SER A 57 16.29 18.97 -4.34
N SER A 58 15.35 19.19 -5.26
CA SER A 58 14.70 20.48 -5.49
C SER A 58 13.58 20.81 -4.50
N LEU A 59 13.10 19.84 -3.70
CA LEU A 59 11.94 20.01 -2.83
C LEU A 59 12.09 21.16 -1.84
N VAL A 60 13.26 21.29 -1.21
CA VAL A 60 13.52 22.36 -0.24
C VAL A 60 13.51 23.72 -0.93
N SER A 61 14.19 23.85 -2.07
CA SER A 61 14.18 25.09 -2.85
C SER A 61 12.78 25.48 -3.32
N ARG A 62 11.92 24.50 -3.61
CA ARG A 62 10.55 24.72 -4.09
C ARG A 62 9.57 25.09 -2.97
N PHE A 63 9.64 24.40 -1.82
CA PHE A 63 8.62 24.49 -0.77
C PHE A 63 9.10 25.18 0.51
N ALA A 64 10.41 25.26 0.73
CA ALA A 64 11.04 25.95 1.84
C ALA A 64 12.26 26.79 1.38
N PRO A 65 12.11 27.72 0.42
CA PRO A 65 13.22 28.48 -0.15
C PRO A 65 14.00 29.31 0.87
N HIS A 66 13.40 29.60 2.02
CA HIS A 66 14.02 30.31 3.15
C HIS A 66 14.94 29.41 4.00
N LYS A 67 15.03 28.10 3.73
CA LYS A 67 15.90 27.13 4.40
C LYS A 67 16.77 26.34 3.40
N PRO A 68 17.48 27.00 2.47
CA PRO A 68 18.20 26.30 1.39
C PRO A 68 19.37 25.43 1.90
N TYR A 69 19.80 25.64 3.14
CA TYR A 69 20.88 24.91 3.81
C TYR A 69 20.42 23.65 4.53
N LYS A 70 19.11 23.32 4.53
CA LYS A 70 18.58 22.10 5.15
C LYS A 70 18.18 21.10 4.08
N SER A 71 18.41 19.81 4.31
CA SER A 71 17.76 18.75 3.53
C SER A 71 16.31 18.54 3.99
N ILE A 72 15.52 17.81 3.19
CA ILE A 72 14.16 17.42 3.61
C ILE A 72 14.20 16.52 4.85
N ASN A 73 15.23 15.65 4.96
CA ASN A 73 15.45 14.81 6.15
C ASN A 73 15.76 15.68 7.38
N ASP A 74 16.56 16.75 7.24
CA ASP A 74 16.84 17.67 8.35
C ASP A 74 15.59 18.42 8.79
N ILE A 75 14.74 18.80 7.84
CA ILE A 75 13.45 19.39 8.16
C ILE A 75 12.65 18.35 8.94
N ALA A 76 12.34 17.19 8.34
CA ALA A 76 11.54 16.10 8.91
C ALA A 76 12.00 15.67 10.30
N ALA A 77 13.31 15.59 10.54
CA ALA A 77 13.88 15.21 11.84
C ALA A 77 13.65 16.23 12.96
N ASN A 78 13.18 17.44 12.64
CA ASN A 78 12.75 18.44 13.62
C ASN A 78 11.23 18.40 13.90
N ALA A 79 10.49 17.42 13.36
CA ALA A 79 9.11 17.21 13.74
C ALA A 79 9.01 16.81 15.22
N GLU A 80 8.03 17.37 15.93
CA GLU A 80 7.81 17.08 17.36
C GLU A 80 6.98 15.81 17.53
N VAL A 81 6.12 15.51 16.55
CA VAL A 81 5.24 14.35 16.52
C VAL A 81 5.34 13.69 15.16
N PHE A 82 5.44 12.36 15.16
CA PHE A 82 5.39 11.54 13.95
C PHE A 82 4.08 10.77 13.92
N ILE A 83 3.36 10.84 12.81
CA ILE A 83 2.14 10.06 12.58
C ILE A 83 2.42 9.15 11.40
N ALA A 84 2.69 7.89 11.68
CA ALA A 84 2.97 6.88 10.67
C ALA A 84 1.71 6.04 10.45
N GLU A 85 1.24 5.95 9.22
CA GLU A 85 0.04 5.16 8.88
C GLU A 85 0.38 3.66 8.85
N VAL A 86 0.92 3.09 9.89
CA VAL A 86 1.34 1.68 9.94
C VAL A 86 0.71 1.03 11.17
N ASP A 87 0.57 -0.28 11.17
CA ASP A 87 0.07 -1.05 12.29
C ASP A 87 0.93 -2.30 12.47
N HIS A 88 1.15 -2.68 13.73
CA HIS A 88 1.88 -3.87 14.13
C HIS A 88 1.30 -5.18 13.59
N ILE A 89 0.04 -5.23 13.16
CA ILE A 89 -0.55 -6.45 12.58
C ILE A 89 0.10 -6.81 11.23
N LEU A 90 0.53 -5.82 10.43
CA LEU A 90 1.12 -6.02 9.09
C LEU A 90 2.60 -5.66 9.01
N ASP A 91 3.27 -5.44 10.15
CA ASP A 91 4.65 -4.97 10.19
C ASP A 91 5.48 -5.75 11.20
N TYR A 92 6.80 -5.72 11.04
CA TYR A 92 7.71 -6.36 11.99
C TYR A 92 7.82 -5.54 13.28
N PRO A 93 8.10 -6.20 14.42
CA PRO A 93 8.39 -5.50 15.68
C PRO A 93 9.54 -4.52 15.51
N ARG A 94 9.35 -3.28 15.97
CA ARG A 94 10.39 -2.24 15.95
C ARG A 94 10.23 -1.26 17.10
N SER A 95 11.32 -0.60 17.44
CA SER A 95 11.33 0.53 18.39
C SER A 95 10.48 1.67 17.86
N VAL A 96 9.78 2.36 18.77
CA VAL A 96 8.95 3.53 18.47
C VAL A 96 9.07 4.49 19.66
N PHE A 97 9.30 5.78 19.41
CA PHE A 97 9.33 6.78 20.48
C PHE A 97 7.91 7.17 20.93
N PRO A 98 7.74 7.69 22.17
CA PRO A 98 6.44 8.12 22.67
C PRO A 98 5.74 9.20 21.83
N ASN A 99 6.53 10.01 21.11
CA ASN A 99 6.03 11.05 20.21
C ASN A 99 5.66 10.54 18.81
N THR A 100 5.72 9.23 18.58
CA THR A 100 5.26 8.60 17.34
C THR A 100 3.91 7.91 17.58
N LYS A 101 2.94 8.19 16.70
CA LYS A 101 1.64 7.53 16.67
C LYS A 101 1.52 6.69 15.40
N LEU A 102 1.14 5.43 15.60
CA LEU A 102 0.91 4.46 14.53
C LEU A 102 -0.61 4.42 14.27
N ILE A 103 -1.04 4.75 13.05
CA ILE A 103 -2.46 4.89 12.66
C ILE A 103 -2.80 4.07 11.41
N GLY A 104 -2.27 2.84 11.30
CA GLY A 104 -2.56 1.96 10.18
C GLY A 104 -4.06 1.74 9.96
N GLY A 105 -4.44 1.52 8.71
CA GLY A 105 -5.85 1.33 8.33
C GLY A 105 -6.70 2.59 8.29
N SER A 106 -6.08 3.76 8.15
CA SER A 106 -6.80 5.03 8.04
C SER A 106 -7.79 5.10 6.85
N SER A 107 -7.59 4.27 5.81
CA SER A 107 -8.49 4.16 4.66
C SER A 107 -9.63 3.16 4.84
N ALA A 108 -9.55 2.26 5.82
CA ALA A 108 -10.56 1.25 6.06
C ALA A 108 -11.71 1.81 6.90
N SER A 109 -12.93 1.37 6.61
CA SER A 109 -14.12 1.79 7.35
C SER A 109 -15.23 0.73 7.22
N PRO A 110 -16.27 0.75 8.10
CA PRO A 110 -17.42 -0.13 7.94
C PRO A 110 -18.00 -0.04 6.52
N ALA A 111 -18.21 -1.20 5.89
CA ALA A 111 -18.72 -1.25 4.53
C ALA A 111 -20.12 -0.63 4.44
N LYS A 112 -20.30 0.24 3.44
CA LYS A 112 -21.61 0.80 3.10
C LYS A 112 -22.34 -0.15 2.15
N PRO A 113 -23.68 -0.13 2.14
CA PRO A 113 -24.43 -0.89 1.14
C PRO A 113 -24.02 -0.51 -0.28
N LEU A 114 -23.72 -1.50 -1.11
CA LEU A 114 -23.47 -1.29 -2.53
C LEU A 114 -24.70 -0.68 -3.20
N VAL A 115 -24.48 0.17 -4.20
CA VAL A 115 -25.54 0.84 -4.97
C VAL A 115 -25.34 0.65 -6.47
N GLY A 116 -26.40 0.88 -7.24
CA GLY A 116 -26.35 0.92 -8.71
C GLY A 116 -25.83 -0.37 -9.35
N GLU A 117 -24.90 -0.22 -10.29
CA GLU A 117 -24.36 -1.33 -11.07
C GLU A 117 -23.59 -2.35 -10.23
N PHE A 118 -22.84 -1.91 -9.22
CA PHE A 118 -22.09 -2.81 -8.33
C PHE A 118 -23.04 -3.67 -7.52
N LYS A 119 -24.11 -3.09 -6.95
CA LYS A 119 -25.12 -3.86 -6.23
C LYS A 119 -25.71 -4.95 -7.12
N LYS A 120 -26.16 -4.57 -8.33
CA LYS A 120 -26.76 -5.49 -9.28
C LYS A 120 -25.81 -6.64 -9.65
N PHE A 121 -24.57 -6.32 -10.00
CA PHE A 121 -23.57 -7.31 -10.38
C PHE A 121 -23.26 -8.29 -9.24
N VAL A 122 -23.09 -7.79 -8.02
CA VAL A 122 -22.78 -8.62 -6.86
C VAL A 122 -23.99 -9.48 -6.46
N ASP A 123 -25.21 -8.94 -6.53
CA ASP A 123 -26.44 -9.69 -6.26
C ASP A 123 -26.66 -10.83 -7.27
N GLU A 124 -26.35 -10.60 -8.55
CA GLU A 124 -26.47 -11.60 -9.62
C GLU A 124 -25.40 -12.70 -9.56
N SER A 125 -24.25 -12.43 -8.95
CA SER A 125 -23.20 -13.45 -8.77
C SER A 125 -23.62 -14.50 -7.72
N LYS A 126 -23.79 -15.75 -8.16
CA LYS A 126 -24.26 -16.86 -7.32
C LYS A 126 -23.20 -17.40 -6.37
N ASN A 127 -21.97 -17.55 -6.85
CA ASN A 127 -20.89 -18.19 -6.10
C ASN A 127 -19.98 -17.20 -5.35
N GLY A 128 -20.27 -15.90 -5.47
CA GLY A 128 -19.47 -14.83 -4.89
C GLY A 128 -18.61 -14.10 -5.92
N ILE A 129 -17.79 -13.17 -5.43
CA ILE A 129 -17.00 -12.29 -6.27
C ILE A 129 -15.52 -12.26 -5.88
N ILE A 130 -14.70 -11.91 -6.87
CA ILE A 130 -13.31 -11.50 -6.73
C ILE A 130 -13.22 -9.99 -6.94
N VAL A 131 -12.56 -9.28 -6.03
CA VAL A 131 -12.18 -7.89 -6.23
C VAL A 131 -10.75 -7.86 -6.72
N PHE A 132 -10.48 -7.20 -7.85
CA PHE A 132 -9.15 -7.11 -8.42
C PHE A 132 -8.76 -5.67 -8.76
N THR A 133 -7.56 -5.26 -8.34
CA THR A 133 -7.03 -3.93 -8.66
C THR A 133 -5.50 -3.85 -8.56
N PHE A 134 -4.90 -3.00 -9.40
CA PHE A 134 -3.51 -2.58 -9.26
C PHE A 134 -3.36 -1.25 -8.49
N GLY A 135 -4.35 -0.89 -7.67
CA GLY A 135 -4.33 0.29 -6.81
C GLY A 135 -4.83 1.58 -7.48
N GLY A 136 -4.33 2.71 -6.99
CA GLY A 136 -4.70 4.04 -7.47
C GLY A 136 -4.07 4.40 -8.81
N SER A 137 -2.81 4.01 -9.01
CA SER A 137 -1.96 4.56 -10.07
C SER A 137 -1.98 3.78 -11.38
N ILE A 138 -2.34 2.49 -11.34
CA ILE A 138 -2.30 1.60 -12.51
C ILE A 138 -3.72 1.22 -12.91
N ILE A 139 -4.25 1.92 -13.91
CA ILE A 139 -5.55 1.60 -14.54
C ILE A 139 -5.40 1.19 -16.01
N ASN A 140 -4.26 1.48 -16.63
CA ASN A 140 -3.92 1.08 -17.99
C ASN A 140 -2.92 -0.06 -17.91
N VAL A 141 -3.37 -1.27 -18.21
CA VAL A 141 -2.56 -2.48 -18.17
C VAL A 141 -2.30 -2.93 -19.62
N PRO A 142 -1.07 -3.30 -20.00
CA PRO A 142 -0.75 -3.73 -21.36
C PRO A 142 -1.69 -4.83 -21.86
N THR A 143 -2.08 -4.76 -23.13
CA THR A 143 -3.05 -5.69 -23.74
C THR A 143 -2.67 -7.15 -23.50
N GLN A 144 -1.38 -7.48 -23.68
CA GLN A 144 -0.86 -8.84 -23.47
C GLN A 144 -1.13 -9.39 -22.06
N ILE A 145 -1.07 -8.53 -21.04
CA ILE A 145 -1.38 -8.90 -19.65
C ILE A 145 -2.89 -8.99 -19.44
N THR A 146 -3.64 -8.00 -19.94
CA THR A 146 -5.10 -8.00 -19.80
C THR A 146 -5.77 -9.20 -20.46
N SER A 147 -5.34 -9.61 -21.66
CA SER A 147 -5.89 -10.77 -22.35
C SER A 147 -5.67 -12.07 -21.57
N LYS A 148 -4.49 -12.23 -20.94
CA LYS A 148 -4.21 -13.40 -20.09
C LYS A 148 -5.08 -13.41 -18.84
N LEU A 149 -5.23 -12.26 -18.18
CA LEU A 149 -6.07 -12.14 -16.97
C LEU A 149 -7.55 -12.37 -17.28
N LEU A 150 -8.07 -11.78 -18.36
CA LEU A 150 -9.44 -12.00 -18.81
C LEU A 150 -9.69 -13.49 -19.13
N SER A 151 -8.77 -14.13 -19.85
CA SER A 151 -8.87 -15.57 -20.16
C SER A 151 -8.84 -16.44 -18.90
N ALA A 152 -8.05 -16.08 -17.89
CA ALA A 152 -8.05 -16.78 -16.61
C ALA A 152 -9.37 -16.57 -15.85
N PHE A 153 -9.87 -15.33 -15.78
CA PHE A 153 -11.12 -15.00 -15.09
C PHE A 153 -12.35 -15.66 -15.71
N GLN A 154 -12.37 -15.82 -17.03
CA GLN A 154 -13.45 -16.54 -17.73
C GLN A 154 -13.56 -18.02 -17.33
N GLN A 155 -12.48 -18.63 -16.87
CA GLN A 155 -12.46 -20.03 -16.42
C GLN A 155 -12.92 -20.19 -14.96
N LEU A 156 -13.05 -19.09 -14.21
CA LEU A 156 -13.49 -19.11 -12.82
C LEU A 156 -15.00 -19.03 -12.73
N ASP A 157 -15.61 -19.81 -11.84
CA ASP A 157 -17.05 -19.73 -11.56
C ASP A 157 -17.39 -18.66 -10.49
N LEU A 158 -16.76 -17.49 -10.61
CA LEU A 158 -16.95 -16.33 -9.72
C LEU A 158 -17.11 -15.07 -10.57
N GLY A 159 -17.90 -14.11 -10.08
CA GLY A 159 -17.95 -12.77 -10.65
C GLY A 159 -16.65 -12.02 -10.36
N VAL A 160 -16.12 -11.24 -11.30
CA VAL A 160 -14.89 -10.47 -11.10
C VAL A 160 -15.20 -8.98 -11.23
N VAL A 161 -14.95 -8.22 -10.17
CA VAL A 161 -14.97 -6.75 -10.19
C VAL A 161 -13.54 -6.27 -10.32
N TRP A 162 -13.17 -5.78 -11.49
CA TRP A 162 -11.82 -5.36 -11.81
C TRP A 162 -11.73 -3.84 -12.06
N LYS A 163 -10.94 -3.15 -11.23
CA LYS A 163 -10.59 -1.75 -11.47
C LYS A 163 -9.53 -1.64 -12.57
N VAL A 164 -9.96 -1.32 -13.80
CA VAL A 164 -9.13 -1.18 -15.00
C VAL A 164 -9.87 -0.39 -16.08
N ASN A 165 -9.12 0.27 -16.97
CA ASN A 165 -9.65 1.00 -18.11
C ASN A 165 -9.67 0.13 -19.39
N ILE A 166 -10.46 -0.93 -19.39
CA ILE A 166 -10.72 -1.76 -20.59
C ILE A 166 -12.20 -2.13 -20.67
N THR A 167 -12.65 -2.49 -21.87
CA THR A 167 -13.97 -3.08 -22.07
C THR A 167 -13.90 -4.58 -21.78
N SER A 168 -14.78 -5.06 -20.92
CA SER A 168 -14.91 -6.49 -20.65
C SER A 168 -15.50 -7.24 -21.85
N PRO A 169 -14.95 -8.40 -22.24
CA PRO A 169 -15.56 -9.27 -23.25
C PRO A 169 -16.82 -9.98 -22.74
N ASP A 170 -16.99 -10.08 -21.42
CA ASP A 170 -18.17 -10.64 -20.76
C ASP A 170 -18.51 -9.80 -19.51
N PRO A 171 -19.24 -8.69 -19.67
CA PRO A 171 -19.62 -7.82 -18.56
C PRO A 171 -20.50 -8.48 -17.49
N SER A 172 -21.14 -9.61 -17.82
CA SER A 172 -21.99 -10.34 -16.86
C SER A 172 -21.19 -11.15 -15.84
N ARG A 173 -19.98 -11.57 -16.21
CA ARG A 173 -19.04 -12.29 -15.33
C ARG A 173 -17.87 -11.43 -14.86
N ILE A 174 -17.45 -10.46 -15.66
CA ILE A 174 -16.28 -9.63 -15.41
C ILE A 174 -16.70 -8.16 -15.58
N MET A 175 -16.97 -7.49 -14.47
CA MET A 175 -17.23 -6.05 -14.44
C MET A 175 -15.91 -5.29 -14.43
N THR A 176 -15.64 -4.48 -15.46
CA THR A 176 -14.49 -3.58 -15.49
C THR A 176 -14.92 -2.13 -15.26
N SER A 177 -14.17 -1.40 -14.44
CA SER A 177 -14.43 0.03 -14.22
C SER A 177 -13.15 0.80 -13.89
N LYS A 178 -13.11 2.09 -14.23
CA LYS A 178 -12.01 2.98 -13.83
C LYS A 178 -11.98 3.23 -12.31
N TRP A 179 -13.12 3.06 -11.65
CA TRP A 179 -13.28 3.24 -10.21
C TRP A 179 -14.22 2.20 -9.62
N ILE A 180 -13.90 1.71 -8.43
CA ILE A 180 -14.73 0.75 -7.70
C ILE A 180 -14.82 1.19 -6.23
N PRO A 181 -15.95 0.94 -5.54
CA PRO A 181 -16.06 1.16 -4.10
C PRO A 181 -15.33 0.04 -3.34
N GLN A 182 -13.99 0.06 -3.37
CA GLN A 182 -13.14 -1.06 -2.92
C GLN A 182 -13.46 -1.51 -1.49
N ASN A 183 -13.47 -0.59 -0.51
CA ASN A 183 -13.81 -0.88 0.88
C ASN A 183 -15.18 -1.58 1.01
N ASP A 184 -16.19 -1.08 0.31
CA ASP A 184 -17.55 -1.61 0.40
C ASP A 184 -17.70 -2.96 -0.30
N LEU A 185 -16.96 -3.16 -1.41
CA LEU A 185 -16.86 -4.47 -2.06
C LEU A 185 -16.15 -5.48 -1.16
N LEU A 186 -15.05 -5.09 -0.52
CA LEU A 186 -14.29 -5.97 0.37
C LEU A 186 -15.13 -6.41 1.58
N GLY A 187 -15.91 -5.52 2.17
CA GLY A 187 -16.81 -5.87 3.28
C GLY A 187 -18.14 -6.51 2.88
N HIS A 188 -18.35 -6.85 1.60
CA HIS A 188 -19.56 -7.54 1.16
C HIS A 188 -19.45 -9.06 1.38
N GLU A 189 -20.48 -9.71 1.93
CA GLU A 189 -20.50 -11.15 2.28
C GLU A 189 -20.18 -12.12 1.11
N LYS A 190 -20.43 -11.64 -0.11
CA LYS A 190 -20.16 -12.37 -1.36
C LYS A 190 -18.72 -12.28 -1.81
N THR A 191 -17.90 -11.39 -1.25
CA THR A 191 -16.48 -11.29 -1.61
C THR A 191 -15.72 -12.47 -1.06
N LYS A 192 -15.03 -13.20 -1.94
CA LYS A 192 -14.29 -14.42 -1.61
C LYS A 192 -12.78 -14.26 -1.75
N LEU A 193 -12.33 -13.31 -2.58
CA LEU A 193 -10.93 -13.10 -2.85
C LEU A 193 -10.66 -11.63 -3.21
N PHE A 194 -9.56 -11.10 -2.67
CA PHE A 194 -8.98 -9.84 -3.10
C PHE A 194 -7.64 -10.08 -3.78
N ILE A 195 -7.54 -9.70 -5.05
CA ILE A 195 -6.29 -9.70 -5.80
C ILE A 195 -5.79 -8.26 -5.87
N SER A 196 -4.56 -8.02 -5.43
CA SER A 196 -4.02 -6.67 -5.26
C SER A 196 -2.56 -6.57 -5.71
N HIS A 197 -2.12 -5.37 -6.06
CA HIS A 197 -0.69 -5.02 -6.20
C HIS A 197 0.07 -4.91 -4.86
N CYS A 198 -0.52 -5.36 -3.76
CA CYS A 198 0.02 -5.22 -2.41
C CYS A 198 0.22 -3.76 -1.97
N GLY A 199 -0.58 -2.83 -2.50
CA GLY A 199 -0.63 -1.47 -1.97
C GLY A 199 -1.17 -1.46 -0.55
N LYS A 200 -0.46 -0.75 0.32
CA LYS A 200 -0.71 -0.67 1.76
C LYS A 200 -2.18 -0.41 2.16
N ASN A 201 -2.83 0.59 1.58
CA ASN A 201 -4.22 0.91 1.91
C ASN A 201 -5.17 -0.25 1.57
N GLY A 202 -4.94 -0.90 0.43
CA GLY A 202 -5.71 -2.10 0.05
C GLY A 202 -5.45 -3.28 0.99
N GLN A 203 -4.22 -3.44 1.50
CA GLN A 203 -3.94 -4.47 2.51
C GLN A 203 -4.70 -4.20 3.82
N TYR A 204 -4.74 -2.95 4.28
CA TYR A 204 -5.50 -2.61 5.49
C TYR A 204 -7.01 -2.79 5.31
N GLU A 205 -7.57 -2.38 4.17
CA GLU A 205 -8.98 -2.61 3.87
C GLU A 205 -9.30 -4.11 3.85
N ALA A 206 -8.41 -4.93 3.26
CA ALA A 206 -8.59 -6.38 3.22
C ALA A 206 -8.38 -7.08 4.58
N LEU A 207 -7.59 -6.48 5.48
CA LEU A 207 -7.42 -6.98 6.84
C LEU A 207 -8.61 -6.61 7.74
N TYR A 208 -9.22 -5.46 7.47
CA TYR A 208 -10.34 -4.94 8.27
C TYR A 208 -11.63 -5.75 8.10
N HIS A 209 -11.89 -6.24 6.88
CA HIS A 209 -13.09 -7.01 6.51
C HIS A 209 -12.83 -8.51 6.54
#